data_AF-A0A2G9UKP6-F1
#
_entry.id   AF-A0A2G9UKP6-F1
#
_cell.length_a   1.000
_cell.length_b   1.000
_cell.length_c   1.000
_cell.angle_alpha   90.00
_cell.angle_beta   90.00
_cell.angle_gamma   90.00
#
_symmetry.space_group_name_H-M   'P 1'
#
loop_
_entity.id
_entity.type
_entity.pdbx_description
1 polymer ?
#
loop_
_entity_poly.entity_id
_entity_poly.type
_entity_poly.pdbx_seq_one_letter_code
_entity_poly.pdbx_strand_id
1 'polypeptide(L)'
;LTKELDLEVLIFNDFGRNFMKKSGFSPDGFVQLALQLAHYKLHGYLVSTYESASLRRFRAGRVDNIRANTREALQWVKAMTKNESKETRLVLMRRAAEKQALITQENLVGHGIDNHLCALLVLARQSVESGEIEKLPDIFQDPLWTEVLRFPLSTSQVTTSPDIPNCYLCYGAVVRDGYGCSYNLQNDTIIFAPSAFKSNPRTNLAAFKESIRSSLYDMRSLLKLLPAISYNTGQEAKSVGVCKGVSYADINKYVYVVAVWNDNIMTKFFGFWWEK
;
A
#
# COMPACT_ATOMS: atom_id res chain seq x y z
N LEU A 1 -26.48 -7.50 -0.65
CA LEU A 1 -25.04 -7.53 -0.97
C LEU A 1 -24.77 -7.93 -2.42
N THR A 2 -25.23 -9.10 -2.89
CA THR A 2 -24.90 -9.63 -4.23
C THR A 2 -25.34 -8.75 -5.42
N LYS A 3 -26.47 -8.03 -5.29
CA LYS A 3 -26.92 -7.08 -6.33
C LYS A 3 -26.10 -5.79 -6.38
N GLU A 4 -25.45 -5.44 -5.28
CA GLU A 4 -24.77 -4.16 -5.05
C GLU A 4 -23.27 -4.24 -5.32
N LEU A 5 -22.66 -5.40 -5.15
CA LEU A 5 -21.23 -5.60 -5.36
C LEU A 5 -20.95 -5.83 -6.85
N ASP A 6 -20.12 -4.98 -7.43
CA ASP A 6 -19.48 -5.22 -8.71
C ASP A 6 -18.07 -5.76 -8.50
N LEU A 7 -17.69 -6.70 -9.35
CA LEU A 7 -16.38 -7.33 -9.37
C LEU A 7 -16.02 -7.64 -10.81
N GLU A 8 -14.85 -7.18 -11.23
CA GLU A 8 -14.35 -7.40 -12.57
C GLU A 8 -12.91 -7.87 -12.50
N VAL A 9 -12.50 -8.70 -13.46
CA VAL A 9 -11.13 -9.19 -13.56
C VAL A 9 -10.43 -8.49 -14.72
N LEU A 10 -9.23 -8.02 -14.46
CA LEU A 10 -8.31 -7.48 -15.45
C LEU A 10 -7.11 -8.42 -15.56
N ILE A 11 -7.05 -9.18 -16.65
CA ILE A 11 -5.87 -9.94 -17.04
C ILE A 11 -5.04 -9.04 -17.96
N PHE A 12 -3.90 -8.58 -17.46
CA PHE A 12 -2.98 -7.69 -18.17
C PHE A 12 -1.78 -8.50 -18.66
N ASN A 13 -1.69 -8.73 -19.97
CA ASN A 13 -0.71 -9.65 -20.59
C ASN A 13 0.48 -8.95 -21.28
N ASP A 14 0.62 -7.63 -21.15
CA ASP A 14 1.65 -6.89 -21.87
C ASP A 14 3.03 -6.91 -21.18
N PHE A 15 3.04 -7.16 -19.88
CA PHE A 15 4.21 -7.42 -19.06
C PHE A 15 3.82 -7.90 -17.66
N GLY A 16 4.80 -8.44 -16.94
CA GLY A 16 4.66 -8.85 -15.54
C GLY A 16 5.93 -8.59 -14.74
N ARG A 17 6.19 -9.44 -13.75
CA ARG A 17 7.34 -9.34 -12.82
C ARG A 17 8.68 -9.15 -13.54
N ASN A 18 8.87 -9.80 -14.68
CA ASN A 18 10.13 -9.76 -15.43
C ASN A 18 10.49 -8.33 -15.86
N PHE A 19 9.53 -7.61 -16.45
CA PHE A 19 9.72 -6.23 -16.87
C PHE A 19 9.99 -5.29 -15.70
N MET A 20 9.21 -5.41 -14.62
CA MET A 20 9.32 -4.55 -13.44
C MET A 20 10.70 -4.69 -12.78
N LYS A 21 11.16 -5.93 -12.59
CA LYS A 21 12.50 -6.23 -12.07
C LYS A 21 13.60 -5.71 -12.99
N LYS A 22 13.51 -5.96 -14.30
CA LYS A 22 14.48 -5.46 -15.29
C LYS A 22 14.57 -3.93 -15.30
N SER A 23 13.48 -3.25 -14.96
CA SER A 23 13.40 -1.78 -14.89
C SER A 23 13.91 -1.21 -13.54
N GLY A 24 14.32 -2.07 -12.61
CA GLY A 24 14.84 -1.66 -11.29
C GLY A 24 13.75 -1.36 -10.26
N PHE A 25 12.56 -1.94 -10.39
CA PHE A 25 11.47 -1.77 -9.43
C PHE A 25 11.10 -3.10 -8.76
N SER A 26 10.75 -3.05 -7.47
CA SER A 26 9.99 -4.13 -6.84
C SER A 26 8.66 -4.30 -7.59
N PRO A 27 8.28 -5.53 -8.02
CA PRO A 27 7.01 -5.74 -8.70
C PRO A 27 5.79 -5.27 -7.89
N ASP A 28 5.82 -5.51 -6.58
CA ASP A 28 4.75 -5.09 -5.67
C ASP A 28 4.66 -3.56 -5.57
N GLY A 29 5.78 -2.89 -5.29
CA GLY A 29 5.84 -1.43 -5.21
C GLY A 29 5.48 -0.75 -6.54
N PHE A 30 5.81 -1.36 -7.68
CA PHE A 30 5.37 -0.89 -8.99
C PHE A 30 3.84 -0.94 -9.11
N VAL A 31 3.22 -2.05 -8.74
CA VAL A 31 1.76 -2.20 -8.80
C VAL A 31 1.06 -1.24 -7.84
N GLN A 32 1.56 -1.07 -6.62
CA GLN A 32 1.01 -0.11 -5.66
C GLN A 32 1.02 1.31 -6.22
N LEU A 33 2.12 1.74 -6.83
CA LEU A 33 2.19 3.02 -7.54
C LEU A 33 1.19 3.09 -8.70
N ALA A 34 1.04 2.02 -9.49
CA ALA A 34 0.05 1.99 -10.57
C ALA A 34 -1.38 2.18 -10.04
N LEU A 35 -1.72 1.59 -8.89
CA LEU A 35 -3.02 1.77 -8.24
C LEU A 35 -3.23 3.21 -7.72
N GLN A 36 -2.18 3.83 -7.15
CA GLN A 36 -2.25 5.25 -6.76
C GLN A 36 -2.46 6.17 -7.97
N LEU A 37 -1.75 5.93 -9.06
CA LEU A 37 -1.90 6.68 -10.30
C LEU A 37 -3.30 6.49 -10.90
N ALA A 38 -3.80 5.25 -10.92
CA ALA A 38 -5.13 4.92 -11.43
C ALA A 38 -6.23 5.65 -10.65
N HIS A 39 -6.15 5.63 -9.33
CA HIS A 39 -7.10 6.34 -8.47
C HIS A 39 -7.01 7.86 -8.71
N TYR A 40 -5.80 8.42 -8.75
CA TYR A 40 -5.60 9.85 -8.96
C TYR A 40 -6.10 10.33 -10.34
N LYS A 41 -5.87 9.56 -11.41
CA LYS A 41 -6.37 9.87 -12.77
C LYS A 41 -7.90 9.88 -12.82
N LEU A 42 -8.55 8.98 -12.08
CA LEU A 42 -10.01 8.86 -12.11
C LEU A 42 -10.70 9.89 -11.20
N HIS A 43 -10.13 10.17 -10.03
CA HIS A 43 -10.80 10.95 -8.99
C HIS A 43 -10.16 12.32 -8.69
N GLY A 44 -8.92 12.56 -9.14
CA GLY A 44 -8.18 13.81 -8.92
C GLY A 44 -7.50 13.94 -7.55
N TYR A 45 -7.61 12.92 -6.69
CA TYR A 45 -7.01 12.89 -5.36
C TYR A 45 -6.56 11.47 -4.96
N LEU A 46 -5.69 11.39 -3.96
CA LEU A 46 -5.34 10.14 -3.29
C LEU A 46 -6.22 9.93 -2.06
N VAL A 47 -6.36 8.67 -1.66
CA VAL A 47 -7.15 8.23 -0.51
C VAL A 47 -6.28 7.41 0.42
N SER A 48 -6.65 7.35 1.70
CA SER A 48 -6.11 6.36 2.64
C SER A 48 -6.14 4.98 2.00
N THR A 49 -4.97 4.42 1.74
CA THR A 49 -4.82 3.15 1.04
C THR A 49 -4.36 2.10 2.03
N TYR A 50 -5.03 0.95 2.01
CA TYR A 50 -4.62 -0.23 2.74
C TYR A 50 -3.92 -1.23 1.84
N GLU A 51 -2.79 -1.75 2.29
CA GLU A 51 -2.11 -2.90 1.70
C GLU A 51 -1.67 -3.86 2.81
N SER A 52 -2.03 -5.14 2.68
CA SER A 52 -1.68 -6.15 3.68
C SER A 52 -0.17 -6.43 3.74
N ALA A 53 0.46 -6.12 4.89
CA ALA A 53 1.82 -6.55 5.21
C ALA A 53 1.82 -7.78 6.11
N SER A 54 2.45 -8.87 5.69
CA SER A 54 2.54 -10.09 6.52
C SER A 54 3.48 -9.90 7.73
N LEU A 55 2.95 -10.09 8.94
CA LEU A 55 3.72 -10.10 10.19
C LEU A 55 4.19 -11.49 10.63
N ARG A 56 4.22 -12.47 9.73
CA ARG A 56 4.60 -13.88 10.02
C ARG A 56 6.00 -14.10 10.60
N ARG A 57 6.84 -13.05 10.69
CA ARG A 57 8.12 -13.07 11.43
C ARG A 57 7.91 -13.09 12.95
N PHE A 58 6.75 -12.68 13.43
CA PHE A 58 6.39 -12.63 14.84
C PHE A 58 5.48 -13.81 15.21
N ARG A 59 5.56 -14.26 16.47
CA ARG A 59 4.66 -15.30 17.00
C ARG A 59 3.21 -14.82 16.90
N ALA A 60 2.34 -15.67 16.35
CA ALA A 60 0.93 -15.35 16.05
C ALA A 60 0.74 -14.13 15.11
N GLY A 61 1.79 -13.70 14.42
CA GLY A 61 1.74 -12.56 13.51
C GLY A 61 0.78 -12.79 12.35
N ARG A 62 -0.15 -11.85 12.18
CA ARG A 62 -1.12 -11.82 11.08
C ARG A 62 -0.67 -10.80 10.03
N VAL A 63 -1.28 -9.63 10.02
CA VAL A 63 -0.99 -8.56 9.07
C VAL A 63 -0.92 -7.20 9.75
N ASP A 64 -0.13 -6.31 9.19
CA ASP A 64 -0.17 -4.85 9.40
C ASP A 64 -0.58 -4.15 8.11
N ASN A 65 -0.57 -2.81 8.11
CA ASN A 65 -0.99 -1.99 6.97
C ASN A 65 0.15 -1.17 6.36
N ILE A 66 0.48 -1.45 5.10
CA ILE A 66 1.31 -0.58 4.27
C ILE A 66 0.44 0.54 3.69
N ARG A 67 0.66 1.77 4.14
CA ARG A 67 -0.05 2.95 3.63
C ARG A 67 0.60 3.47 2.35
N ALA A 68 0.10 3.02 1.21
CA ALA A 68 0.67 3.35 -0.11
C ALA A 68 0.44 4.81 -0.57
N ASN A 69 -0.47 5.56 0.08
CA ASN A 69 -0.81 6.95 -0.25
C ASN A 69 0.18 7.97 0.33
N THR A 70 1.47 7.77 0.07
CA THR A 70 2.57 8.59 0.59
C THR A 70 2.60 10.00 -0.03
N ARG A 71 3.36 10.91 0.59
CA ARG A 71 3.59 12.25 0.02
C ARG A 71 4.34 12.18 -1.31
N GLU A 72 5.26 11.23 -1.41
CA GLU A 72 6.06 10.94 -2.60
C GLU A 72 5.19 10.38 -3.73
N ALA A 73 4.28 9.45 -3.42
CA ALA A 73 3.26 9.00 -4.36
C ALA A 73 2.39 10.17 -4.83
N LEU A 74 1.92 11.04 -3.93
CA LEU A 74 1.12 12.23 -4.28
C LEU A 74 1.86 13.19 -5.22
N GLN A 75 3.14 13.45 -4.94
CA GLN A 75 3.98 14.31 -5.79
C GLN A 75 4.14 13.70 -7.18
N TRP A 76 4.40 12.40 -7.25
CA TRP A 76 4.56 11.69 -8.50
C TRP A 76 3.28 11.62 -9.34
N VAL A 77 2.13 11.24 -8.77
CA VAL A 77 0.86 11.16 -9.53
C VAL A 77 0.41 12.54 -10.03
N LYS A 78 0.69 13.62 -9.27
CA LYS A 78 0.50 14.99 -9.73
C LYS A 78 1.38 15.33 -10.93
N ALA A 79 2.65 14.90 -10.93
CA ALA A 79 3.54 15.12 -12.06
C ALA A 79 3.13 14.30 -13.29
N MET A 80 2.61 13.08 -13.10
CA MET A 80 2.11 12.24 -14.19
C MET A 80 0.87 12.80 -14.89
N THR A 81 0.06 13.58 -14.18
CA THR A 81 -1.20 14.18 -14.70
C THR A 81 -1.06 15.63 -15.13
N LYS A 82 0.11 16.24 -14.92
CA LYS A 82 0.45 17.59 -15.37
C LYS A 82 1.43 17.53 -16.55
N ASN A 83 1.64 18.68 -17.21
CA ASN A 83 2.60 18.82 -18.31
C ASN A 83 4.06 18.93 -17.81
N GLU A 84 4.46 18.04 -16.90
CA GLU A 84 5.83 17.97 -16.37
C GLU A 84 6.78 17.27 -17.34
N SER A 85 8.07 17.57 -17.27
CA SER A 85 9.07 16.87 -18.07
C SER A 85 9.10 15.37 -17.72
N LYS A 86 9.59 14.58 -18.66
CA LYS A 86 9.71 13.13 -18.48
C LYS A 86 10.73 12.78 -17.39
N GLU A 87 11.83 13.54 -17.34
CA GLU A 87 12.90 13.41 -16.37
C GLU A 87 12.38 13.63 -14.96
N THR A 88 11.59 14.69 -14.75
CA THR A 88 10.93 14.98 -13.47
C THR A 88 9.98 13.87 -13.07
N ARG A 89 9.11 13.41 -14.00
CA ARG A 89 8.18 12.30 -13.75
C ARG A 89 8.91 11.02 -13.33
N LEU A 90 10.04 10.70 -13.96
CA LEU A 90 10.82 9.52 -13.63
C LEU A 90 11.53 9.65 -12.27
N VAL A 91 12.14 10.79 -11.96
CA VAL A 91 12.78 11.03 -10.67
C VAL A 91 11.76 10.88 -9.53
N LEU A 92 10.57 11.47 -9.71
CA LEU A 92 9.48 11.36 -8.73
C LEU A 92 8.96 9.92 -8.62
N MET A 93 8.87 9.18 -9.75
CA MET A 93 8.48 7.76 -9.73
C MET A 93 9.45 6.92 -8.89
N ARG A 94 10.77 7.14 -9.06
CA ARG A 94 11.80 6.42 -8.29
C ARG A 94 11.70 6.73 -6.81
N ARG A 95 11.57 8.02 -6.44
CA ARG A 95 11.37 8.43 -5.04
C ARG A 95 10.12 7.82 -4.41
N ALA A 96 9.01 7.78 -5.15
CA ALA A 96 7.78 7.16 -4.68
C ALA A 96 7.95 5.64 -4.47
N ALA A 97 8.68 4.96 -5.36
CA ALA A 97 8.96 3.53 -5.23
C ALA A 97 9.92 3.22 -4.07
N GLU A 98 10.94 4.06 -3.87
CA GLU A 98 11.84 3.97 -2.71
C GLU A 98 11.09 4.15 -1.41
N LYS A 99 10.17 5.13 -1.33
CA LYS A 99 9.34 5.33 -0.13
C LYS A 99 8.40 4.16 0.12
N GLN A 100 7.76 3.64 -0.92
CA GLN A 100 6.92 2.44 -0.81
C GLN A 100 7.73 1.27 -0.25
N ALA A 101 8.92 1.00 -0.81
CA ALA A 101 9.79 -0.06 -0.34
C ALA A 101 10.23 0.11 1.13
N LEU A 102 10.53 1.34 1.55
CA LEU A 102 10.86 1.66 2.94
C LEU A 102 9.71 1.32 3.89
N ILE A 103 8.50 1.80 3.61
CA ILE A 103 7.31 1.55 4.46
C ILE A 103 6.98 0.05 4.48
N THR A 104 7.12 -0.65 3.35
CA THR A 104 6.98 -2.11 3.30
C THR A 104 7.97 -2.78 4.26
N GLN A 105 9.26 -2.39 4.25
CA GLN A 105 10.24 -2.98 5.17
C GLN A 105 9.93 -2.67 6.63
N GLU A 106 9.57 -1.43 6.96
CA GLU A 106 9.15 -1.00 8.30
C GLU A 106 7.99 -1.87 8.82
N ASN A 107 6.96 -2.08 8.00
CA ASN A 107 5.82 -2.93 8.35
C ASN A 107 6.22 -4.39 8.56
N LEU A 108 7.06 -4.96 7.67
CA LEU A 108 7.50 -6.36 7.78
C LEU A 108 8.34 -6.64 9.04
N VAL A 109 8.94 -5.61 9.65
CA VAL A 109 9.67 -5.71 10.93
C VAL A 109 8.86 -5.17 12.11
N GLY A 110 7.54 -4.99 11.97
CA GLY A 110 6.65 -4.61 13.07
C GLY A 110 6.73 -3.14 13.48
N HIS A 111 7.28 -2.27 12.62
CA HIS A 111 7.29 -0.82 12.82
C HIS A 111 6.13 -0.12 12.11
N GLY A 112 5.14 -0.88 11.62
CA GLY A 112 3.87 -0.34 11.14
C GLY A 112 3.10 0.36 12.27
N ILE A 113 2.31 1.38 11.92
CA ILE A 113 1.61 2.20 12.92
C ILE A 113 0.22 1.68 13.22
N ASP A 114 -0.45 1.01 12.28
CA ASP A 114 -1.89 0.74 12.35
C ASP A 114 -2.25 -0.24 13.47
N ASN A 115 -1.51 -1.34 13.61
CA ASN A 115 -1.72 -2.29 14.70
C ASN A 115 -1.40 -1.65 16.07
N HIS A 116 -0.34 -0.85 16.16
CA HIS A 116 0.04 -0.16 17.39
C HIS A 116 -1.04 0.85 17.80
N LEU A 117 -1.48 1.69 16.88
CA LEU A 117 -2.56 2.65 17.08
C LEU A 117 -3.88 1.98 17.47
N CYS A 118 -4.21 0.83 16.88
CA CYS A 118 -5.38 0.08 17.28
C CYS A 118 -5.24 -0.51 18.69
N ALA A 119 -4.06 -1.03 19.06
CA ALA A 119 -3.82 -1.55 20.40
C ALA A 119 -3.99 -0.45 21.45
N LEU A 120 -3.45 0.75 21.20
CA LEU A 120 -3.62 1.91 22.07
C LEU A 120 -5.10 2.33 22.20
N LEU A 121 -5.87 2.31 21.11
CA LEU A 121 -7.31 2.60 21.16
C LEU A 121 -8.08 1.56 22.00
N VAL A 122 -7.76 0.28 21.86
CA VAL A 122 -8.40 -0.80 22.64
C VAL A 122 -8.08 -0.65 24.13
N LEU A 123 -6.81 -0.42 24.47
CA LEU A 123 -6.39 -0.21 25.86
C LEU A 123 -7.05 1.05 26.44
N ALA A 124 -7.06 2.16 25.70
CA ALA A 124 -7.72 3.39 26.16
C ALA A 124 -9.22 3.19 26.40
N ARG A 125 -9.92 2.44 25.54
CA ARG A 125 -11.33 2.09 25.77
C ARG A 125 -11.52 1.27 27.04
N GLN A 126 -10.65 0.29 27.27
CA GLN A 126 -10.69 -0.51 28.50
C GLN A 126 -10.45 0.33 29.75
N SER A 127 -9.49 1.27 29.71
CA SER A 127 -9.22 2.19 30.82
C SER A 127 -10.38 3.17 31.07
N VAL A 128 -11.12 3.58 30.03
CA VAL A 128 -12.37 4.35 30.20
C VAL A 128 -13.46 3.49 30.84
N GLU A 129 -13.66 2.27 30.33
CA GLU A 129 -14.66 1.33 30.85
C GLU A 129 -14.41 0.92 32.31
N SER A 130 -13.14 0.86 32.74
CA SER A 130 -12.75 0.57 34.11
C SER A 130 -12.75 1.79 35.04
N GLY A 131 -12.86 3.00 34.50
CA GLY A 131 -12.76 4.26 35.24
C GLY A 131 -11.33 4.69 35.61
N GLU A 132 -10.30 4.07 35.05
CA GLU A 132 -8.89 4.48 35.21
C GLU A 132 -8.62 5.84 34.57
N ILE A 133 -9.26 6.12 33.42
CA ILE A 133 -9.24 7.43 32.78
C ILE A 133 -10.67 7.89 32.50
N GLU A 134 -10.91 9.21 32.60
CA GLU A 134 -12.26 9.79 32.47
C GLU A 134 -12.81 9.69 31.04
N LYS A 135 -11.96 9.88 30.04
CA LYS A 135 -12.33 9.89 28.61
C LYS A 135 -11.19 9.38 27.74
N LEU A 136 -11.52 9.05 26.49
CA LEU A 136 -10.51 8.65 25.51
C LEU A 136 -9.48 9.77 25.28
N PRO A 137 -8.20 9.45 25.03
CA PRO A 137 -7.22 10.42 24.55
C PRO A 137 -7.70 11.20 23.32
N ASP A 138 -7.37 12.49 23.24
CA ASP A 138 -7.90 13.41 22.22
C ASP A 138 -7.61 12.96 20.78
N ILE A 139 -6.47 12.29 20.53
CA ILE A 139 -6.13 11.70 19.22
C ILE A 139 -7.21 10.74 18.68
N PHE A 140 -7.89 9.99 19.56
CA PHE A 140 -8.94 9.04 19.18
C PHE A 140 -10.32 9.68 19.08
N GLN A 141 -10.47 10.91 19.58
CA GLN A 141 -11.69 11.71 19.48
C GLN A 141 -11.63 12.68 18.28
N ASP A 142 -10.44 12.92 17.73
CA ASP A 142 -10.25 13.75 16.55
C ASP A 142 -11.08 13.21 15.37
N PRO A 143 -11.88 14.05 14.67
CA PRO A 143 -12.64 13.62 13.50
C PRO A 143 -11.78 12.95 12.41
N LEU A 144 -10.51 13.33 12.28
CA LEU A 144 -9.55 12.74 11.34
C LEU A 144 -9.20 11.29 11.70
N TRP A 145 -9.38 10.86 12.95
CA TRP A 145 -9.18 9.46 13.34
C TRP A 145 -10.02 8.51 12.49
N THR A 146 -11.28 8.88 12.25
CA THR A 146 -12.19 8.10 11.41
C THR A 146 -11.71 8.03 9.97
N GLU A 147 -11.19 9.14 9.41
CA GLU A 147 -10.67 9.15 8.03
C GLU A 147 -9.32 8.42 7.89
N VAL A 148 -8.46 8.44 8.92
CA VAL A 148 -7.21 7.68 8.96
C VAL A 148 -7.47 6.17 8.92
N LEU A 149 -8.55 5.73 9.57
CA LEU A 149 -9.03 4.35 9.59
C LEU A 149 -10.14 4.09 8.56
N ARG A 150 -10.31 4.95 7.56
CA ARG A 150 -11.20 4.70 6.44
C ARG A 150 -10.34 4.38 5.24
N PHE A 151 -10.55 3.24 4.58
CA PHE A 151 -9.72 2.80 3.45
C PHE A 151 -10.52 2.70 2.14
N PRO A 152 -10.70 3.81 1.40
CA PRO A 152 -11.36 3.79 0.09
C PRO A 152 -10.61 3.02 -0.98
N LEU A 153 -9.33 2.69 -0.77
CA LEU A 153 -8.60 1.76 -1.62
C LEU A 153 -7.99 0.67 -0.75
N SER A 154 -8.51 -0.55 -0.82
CA SER A 154 -8.05 -1.69 -0.05
C SER A 154 -7.45 -2.76 -0.95
N THR A 155 -6.18 -3.09 -0.76
CA THR A 155 -5.37 -3.84 -1.72
C THR A 155 -4.61 -4.98 -1.04
N SER A 156 -4.25 -5.99 -1.83
CA SER A 156 -3.38 -7.07 -1.37
C SER A 156 -2.75 -7.82 -2.54
N GLN A 157 -1.49 -8.18 -2.37
CA GLN A 157 -0.82 -9.08 -3.28
C GLN A 157 -1.10 -10.54 -2.88
N VAL A 158 -1.66 -11.33 -3.79
CA VAL A 158 -1.80 -12.78 -3.65
C VAL A 158 -1.20 -13.45 -4.87
N THR A 159 0.11 -13.69 -4.79
CA THR A 159 0.88 -14.28 -5.87
C THR A 159 0.86 -15.80 -5.77
N THR A 160 0.36 -16.47 -6.80
CA THR A 160 0.39 -17.94 -6.92
C THR A 160 1.63 -18.43 -7.67
N SER A 161 1.88 -19.74 -7.64
CA SER A 161 2.95 -20.35 -8.44
C SER A 161 2.79 -19.97 -9.93
N PRO A 162 3.91 -19.73 -10.66
CA PRO A 162 3.90 -19.57 -12.11
C PRO A 162 3.20 -20.70 -12.86
N ASP A 163 3.20 -21.91 -12.29
CA ASP A 163 2.60 -23.10 -12.90
C ASP A 163 1.06 -23.12 -12.81
N ILE A 164 0.46 -22.19 -12.06
CA ILE A 164 -0.99 -22.05 -11.89
C ILE A 164 -1.44 -20.74 -12.55
N PRO A 165 -1.68 -20.73 -13.87
CA PRO A 165 -2.11 -19.53 -14.58
C PRO A 165 -3.56 -19.19 -14.22
N ASN A 166 -3.95 -17.94 -14.44
CA ASN A 166 -5.32 -17.45 -14.29
C ASN A 166 -5.96 -17.66 -12.90
N CYS A 167 -5.15 -17.90 -11.87
CA CYS A 167 -5.62 -17.94 -10.48
C CYS A 167 -5.58 -16.54 -9.88
N TYR A 168 -6.65 -16.14 -9.20
CA TYR A 168 -6.72 -14.87 -8.49
C TYR A 168 -7.63 -14.99 -7.29
N LEU A 169 -7.30 -14.25 -6.25
CA LEU A 169 -8.18 -14.00 -5.12
C LEU A 169 -8.98 -12.73 -5.42
N CYS A 170 -10.16 -12.57 -4.80
CA CYS A 170 -10.95 -11.35 -4.88
C CYS A 170 -11.74 -11.12 -3.58
N TYR A 171 -12.11 -9.88 -3.33
CA TYR A 171 -12.94 -9.46 -2.19
C TYR A 171 -13.62 -8.13 -2.50
N GLY A 172 -14.68 -7.80 -1.75
CA GLY A 172 -15.38 -6.53 -1.86
C GLY A 172 -14.60 -5.35 -1.27
N ALA A 173 -14.97 -4.12 -1.65
CA ALA A 173 -14.47 -2.91 -0.99
C ALA A 173 -14.82 -2.90 0.50
N VAL A 174 -13.94 -2.34 1.33
CA VAL A 174 -14.12 -2.25 2.80
C VAL A 174 -14.92 -1.01 3.23
N VAL A 175 -15.22 -0.11 2.29
CA VAL A 175 -16.12 1.03 2.47
C VAL A 175 -17.03 1.16 1.25
N ARG A 176 -18.24 1.70 1.45
CA ARG A 176 -19.26 1.79 0.39
C ARG A 176 -18.84 2.63 -0.81
N ASP A 177 -17.95 3.59 -0.62
CA ASP A 177 -17.47 4.53 -1.64
C ASP A 177 -16.00 4.29 -2.00
N GLY A 178 -15.56 3.03 -1.93
CA GLY A 178 -14.20 2.64 -2.22
C GLY A 178 -14.10 1.42 -3.13
N TYR A 179 -12.86 0.96 -3.32
CA TYR A 179 -12.50 -0.19 -4.11
C TYR A 179 -11.79 -1.25 -3.27
N GLY A 180 -12.12 -2.51 -3.50
CA GLY A 180 -11.26 -3.64 -3.15
C GLY A 180 -10.44 -4.03 -4.37
N CYS A 181 -9.15 -4.31 -4.25
CA CYS A 181 -8.32 -4.68 -5.39
C CYS A 181 -7.17 -5.60 -4.99
N SER A 182 -7.39 -6.90 -5.12
CA SER A 182 -6.32 -7.89 -5.08
C SER A 182 -5.58 -7.95 -6.41
N TYR A 183 -4.31 -8.36 -6.37
CA TYR A 183 -3.53 -8.61 -7.57
C TYR A 183 -2.60 -9.83 -7.44
N ASN A 184 -2.43 -10.55 -8.55
CA ASN A 184 -1.51 -11.67 -8.70
C ASN A 184 -0.45 -11.32 -9.75
N LEU A 185 0.82 -11.39 -9.34
CA LEU A 185 1.96 -11.05 -10.18
C LEU A 185 2.59 -12.31 -10.77
N GLN A 186 2.41 -12.50 -12.08
CA GLN A 186 3.05 -13.57 -12.85
C GLN A 186 4.27 -13.04 -13.61
N ASN A 187 5.01 -13.93 -14.29
CA ASN A 187 6.26 -13.56 -14.98
C ASN A 187 6.03 -12.46 -16.02
N ASP A 188 5.03 -12.63 -16.89
CA ASP A 188 4.72 -11.71 -17.99
C ASP A 188 3.25 -11.27 -18.01
N THR A 189 2.51 -11.58 -16.94
CA THR A 189 1.10 -11.21 -16.75
C THR A 189 0.89 -10.61 -15.35
N ILE A 190 -0.08 -9.71 -15.23
CA ILE A 190 -0.62 -9.26 -13.95
C ILE A 190 -2.13 -9.48 -13.97
N ILE A 191 -2.68 -10.09 -12.92
CA ILE A 191 -4.12 -10.29 -12.79
C ILE A 191 -4.61 -9.40 -11.65
N PHE A 192 -5.49 -8.45 -11.93
CA PHE A 192 -6.18 -7.66 -10.93
C PHE A 192 -7.63 -8.12 -10.81
N ALA A 193 -8.18 -8.08 -9.61
CA ALA A 193 -9.60 -8.31 -9.37
C ALA A 193 -10.21 -7.15 -8.57
N PRO A 194 -10.40 -5.97 -9.20
CA PRO A 194 -11.04 -4.84 -8.55
C PRO A 194 -12.54 -5.09 -8.30
N SER A 195 -13.05 -4.50 -7.23
CA SER A 195 -14.46 -4.51 -6.84
C SER A 195 -14.91 -3.15 -6.31
N ALA A 196 -16.20 -2.85 -6.41
CA ALA A 196 -16.81 -1.63 -5.88
C ALA A 196 -18.32 -1.84 -5.64
N PHE A 197 -18.99 -0.89 -4.99
CA PHE A 197 -20.46 -0.95 -4.82
C PHE A 197 -21.18 -0.08 -5.85
N LYS A 198 -22.10 -0.68 -6.63
CA LYS A 198 -22.88 -0.02 -7.71
C LYS A 198 -23.62 1.22 -7.27
N SER A 199 -24.23 1.19 -6.09
CA SER A 199 -25.07 2.27 -5.59
C SER A 199 -24.30 3.53 -5.25
N ASN A 200 -22.97 3.48 -5.18
CA ASN A 200 -22.19 4.64 -4.80
C ASN A 200 -21.74 5.45 -6.03
N PRO A 201 -22.23 6.69 -6.20
CA PRO A 201 -21.87 7.52 -7.35
C PRO A 201 -20.39 7.95 -7.36
N ARG A 202 -19.67 7.77 -6.23
CA ARG A 202 -18.24 8.08 -6.14
C ARG A 202 -17.35 7.00 -6.75
N THR A 203 -17.87 5.81 -6.98
CA THR A 203 -17.11 4.68 -7.55
C THR A 203 -17.61 4.32 -8.94
N ASN A 204 -16.69 4.00 -9.84
CA ASN A 204 -17.00 3.44 -11.16
C ASN A 204 -15.98 2.35 -11.47
N LEU A 205 -16.40 1.08 -11.31
CA LEU A 205 -15.47 -0.06 -11.38
C LEU A 205 -14.87 -0.22 -12.78
N ALA A 206 -15.68 -0.10 -13.83
CA ALA A 206 -15.21 -0.21 -15.21
C ALA A 206 -14.18 0.88 -15.55
N ALA A 207 -14.44 2.13 -15.13
CA ALA A 207 -13.50 3.23 -15.31
C ALA A 207 -12.22 3.05 -14.47
N PHE A 208 -12.34 2.52 -13.25
CA PHE A 208 -11.18 2.23 -12.40
C PHE A 208 -10.31 1.13 -13.02
N LYS A 209 -10.92 0.06 -13.55
CA LYS A 209 -10.23 -1.01 -14.27
C LYS A 209 -9.46 -0.48 -15.49
N GLU A 210 -10.07 0.39 -16.28
CA GLU A 210 -9.38 1.04 -17.41
C GLU A 210 -8.27 1.99 -16.95
N SER A 211 -8.51 2.71 -15.85
CA SER A 211 -7.49 3.58 -15.25
C SER A 211 -6.26 2.79 -14.78
N ILE A 212 -6.45 1.58 -14.22
CA ILE A 212 -5.35 0.66 -13.88
C ILE A 212 -4.56 0.28 -15.15
N ARG A 213 -5.24 -0.18 -16.20
CA ARG A 213 -4.59 -0.57 -17.46
C ARG A 213 -3.78 0.59 -18.07
N SER A 214 -4.40 1.77 -18.19
CA SER A 214 -3.73 2.94 -18.73
C SER A 214 -2.54 3.38 -17.87
N SER A 215 -2.65 3.31 -16.55
CA SER A 215 -1.55 3.65 -15.63
C SER A 215 -0.34 2.72 -15.80
N LEU A 216 -0.57 1.41 -16.00
CA LEU A 216 0.49 0.46 -16.31
C LEU A 216 1.20 0.78 -17.63
N TYR A 217 0.46 1.18 -18.67
CA TYR A 217 1.06 1.62 -19.93
C TYR A 217 1.83 2.93 -19.81
N ASP A 218 1.31 3.91 -19.08
CA ASP A 218 1.98 5.19 -18.85
C ASP A 218 3.32 4.98 -18.14
N MET A 219 3.33 4.17 -17.08
CA MET A 219 4.54 3.81 -16.34
C MET A 219 5.54 3.04 -17.20
N ARG A 220 5.07 2.09 -18.02
CA ARG A 220 5.92 1.35 -18.97
C ARG A 220 6.56 2.30 -19.98
N SER A 221 5.80 3.25 -20.52
CA SER A 221 6.25 4.22 -21.51
C SER A 221 7.28 5.19 -20.93
N LEU A 222 7.07 5.64 -19.69
CA LEU A 222 8.01 6.46 -18.94
C LEU A 222 9.39 5.78 -18.82
N LEU A 223 9.41 4.45 -18.63
CA LEU A 223 10.63 3.65 -18.46
C LEU A 223 11.31 3.21 -19.76
N LYS A 224 10.54 2.93 -20.83
CA LYS A 224 11.09 2.44 -22.11
C LYS A 224 11.85 3.49 -22.91
N LEU A 225 11.60 4.78 -22.68
CA LEU A 225 12.13 5.86 -23.51
C LEU A 225 13.49 6.40 -23.04
N LEU A 226 14.13 5.78 -22.06
CA LEU A 226 15.52 6.12 -21.74
C LEU A 226 16.45 5.15 -22.49
N PRO A 227 17.42 5.63 -23.28
CA PRO A 227 18.55 4.80 -23.61
C PRO A 227 19.14 4.28 -22.29
N ALA A 228 19.51 3.01 -22.26
CA ALA A 228 20.24 2.44 -21.13
C ALA A 228 21.41 3.39 -20.83
N ILE A 229 21.36 4.08 -19.70
CA ILE A 229 22.56 4.71 -19.16
C ILE A 229 23.42 3.53 -18.75
N SER A 230 24.31 3.12 -19.66
CA SER A 230 25.43 2.27 -19.33
C SER A 230 26.25 3.04 -18.31
N TYR A 231 26.18 2.66 -17.04
CA TYR A 231 27.23 3.02 -16.11
C TYR A 231 28.51 2.37 -16.64
N ASN A 232 29.37 3.17 -17.27
CA ASN A 232 30.75 2.76 -17.50
C ASN A 232 31.38 2.58 -16.12
N THR A 233 31.49 1.33 -15.68
CA THR A 233 32.36 0.94 -14.57
C THR A 233 33.80 1.16 -15.02
N GLY A 234 34.26 2.39 -14.89
CA GLY A 234 35.55 2.82 -15.42
C GLY A 234 35.86 4.24 -15.00
N GLN A 235 35.74 4.55 -13.71
CA GLN A 235 36.48 5.63 -13.06
C GLN A 235 36.43 5.44 -11.54
N GLU A 236 37.60 5.59 -10.92
CA GLU A 236 37.92 5.28 -9.54
C GLU A 236 36.93 5.88 -8.53
N ALA A 237 36.53 5.05 -7.57
CA ALA A 237 35.83 5.49 -6.37
C ALA A 237 36.75 6.43 -5.57
N LYS A 238 36.56 7.75 -5.74
CA LYS A 238 37.03 8.71 -4.76
C LYS A 238 36.12 8.61 -3.53
N SER A 239 36.73 8.22 -2.42
CA SER A 239 36.14 8.14 -1.10
C SER A 239 35.44 9.45 -0.71
N VAL A 240 34.12 9.42 -0.63
CA VAL A 240 33.34 10.42 0.10
C VAL A 240 33.18 9.92 1.53
N GLY A 241 33.57 10.77 2.47
CA GLY A 241 33.81 10.44 3.86
C GLY A 241 32.69 9.67 4.54
N VAL A 242 33.09 8.60 5.22
CA VAL A 242 32.31 7.90 6.23
C VAL A 242 32.03 8.89 7.36
N CYS A 243 30.77 9.33 7.51
CA CYS A 243 30.31 9.86 8.79
C CYS A 243 30.39 8.73 9.82
N LYS A 244 31.51 8.70 10.56
CA LYS A 244 31.67 7.87 11.75
C LYS A 244 30.73 8.38 12.83
N GLY A 245 29.93 7.47 13.40
CA GLY A 245 29.49 7.56 14.78
C GLY A 245 28.00 7.85 14.98
N VAL A 246 27.18 6.79 14.98
CA VAL A 246 26.27 6.57 16.11
C VAL A 246 26.45 5.10 16.51
N SER A 247 26.93 4.90 17.74
CA SER A 247 27.18 3.59 18.35
C SER A 247 25.88 2.82 18.55
N TYR A 248 25.90 1.52 18.27
CA TYR A 248 24.77 0.58 18.40
C TYR A 248 24.48 0.17 19.86
N ALA A 249 24.94 0.93 20.86
CA ALA A 249 24.99 0.50 22.26
C ALA A 249 24.00 1.18 23.23
N ASP A 250 23.22 2.19 22.83
CA ASP A 250 22.41 2.98 23.77
C ASP A 250 20.87 2.92 23.60
N ILE A 251 20.32 1.93 22.88
CA ILE A 251 18.86 1.77 22.73
C ILE A 251 18.28 0.63 23.62
N ASN A 252 19.09 0.09 24.54
CA ASN A 252 18.57 -0.80 25.59
C ASN A 252 18.07 -0.01 26.80
N LYS A 253 16.93 0.67 26.64
CA LYS A 253 16.01 1.03 27.75
C LYS A 253 14.70 1.53 27.12
N TYR A 254 13.63 0.77 27.34
CA TYR A 254 12.25 0.99 26.84
C TYR A 254 12.17 0.78 25.32
N VAL A 255 11.67 -0.35 24.80
CA VAL A 255 10.24 -0.71 24.73
C VAL A 255 10.14 -2.25 24.67
N TYR A 256 9.77 -2.87 25.79
CA TYR A 256 9.10 -4.18 25.75
C TYR A 256 7.60 -3.91 25.85
N VAL A 257 6.92 -3.83 24.71
CA VAL A 257 5.48 -4.07 24.68
C VAL A 257 5.29 -5.35 23.87
N VAL A 258 5.50 -6.47 24.55
CA VAL A 258 4.91 -7.75 24.14
C VAL A 258 3.42 -7.60 24.43
N ALA A 259 2.66 -7.09 23.46
CA ALA A 259 1.21 -7.17 23.53
C ALA A 259 0.86 -8.66 23.55
N VAL A 260 0.30 -9.13 24.66
CA VAL A 260 -0.28 -10.47 24.74
C VAL A 260 -1.56 -10.43 23.92
N TRP A 261 -1.52 -11.06 22.74
CA TRP A 261 -2.64 -11.13 21.80
C TRP A 261 -3.68 -12.13 22.32
N ASN A 262 -4.83 -11.64 22.76
CA ASN A 262 -5.99 -12.45 23.13
C ASN A 262 -7.02 -12.43 21.98
N ASP A 263 -7.67 -13.57 21.72
CA ASP A 263 -8.60 -13.79 20.61
C ASP A 263 -9.76 -12.76 20.55
N ASN A 264 -10.15 -12.19 21.70
CA ASN A 264 -11.18 -11.14 21.78
C ASN A 264 -10.82 -9.80 21.12
N ILE A 265 -9.52 -9.45 21.03
CA ILE A 265 -9.08 -8.19 20.42
C ILE A 265 -9.18 -8.27 18.89
N MET A 266 -8.97 -9.47 18.32
CA MET A 266 -8.97 -9.70 16.89
C MET A 266 -10.38 -9.72 16.27
N THR A 267 -11.37 -10.26 16.98
CA THR A 267 -12.77 -10.16 16.56
C THR A 267 -13.22 -8.71 16.51
N LYS A 268 -12.73 -7.87 17.44
CA LYS A 268 -12.97 -6.42 17.39
C LYS A 268 -12.16 -5.72 16.30
N PHE A 269 -10.92 -6.13 16.01
CA PHE A 269 -10.13 -5.55 14.91
C PHE A 269 -10.82 -5.78 13.56
N PHE A 270 -11.06 -7.04 13.18
CA PHE A 270 -11.75 -7.35 11.91
C PHE A 270 -13.23 -6.95 11.92
N GLY A 271 -13.92 -7.02 13.06
CA GLY A 271 -15.28 -6.51 13.23
C GLY A 271 -15.37 -5.00 13.01
N PHE A 272 -14.39 -4.22 13.47
CA PHE A 272 -14.32 -2.78 13.25
C PHE A 272 -14.14 -2.41 11.77
N TRP A 273 -13.50 -3.27 10.98
CA TRP A 273 -13.30 -3.10 9.54
C TRP A 273 -14.47 -3.59 8.68
N TRP A 274 -15.34 -4.46 9.21
CA TRP A 274 -16.40 -5.11 8.45
C TRP A 274 -17.83 -4.74 8.89
N GLU A 275 -18.00 -4.23 10.12
CA GLU A 275 -19.29 -3.77 10.65
C GLU A 275 -19.38 -2.24 10.73
N LYS A 276 -19.49 -1.56 9.57
CA LYS A 276 -20.23 -0.29 9.41
C LYS A 276 -20.73 -0.11 7.96
#